data_AF-A0A382V8Z7-F1
#
_entry.id   AF-A0A382V8Z7-F1
#
_cell.length_a   1.000
_cell.length_b   1.000
_cell.length_c   1.000
_cell.angle_alpha   90.00
_cell.angle_beta   90.00
_cell.angle_gamma   90.00
#
_symmetry.space_group_name_H-M   'P 1'
#
loop_
_entity.id
_entity.type
_entity.pdbx_description
1 polymer ?
#
loop_
_entity_poly.entity_id
_entity_poly.type
_entity_poly.pdbx_seq_one_letter_code
_entity_poly.pdbx_strand_id
1 'polypeptide(L)'
;MIKFIQQVDSRTMFKVVFAVYMLAGMHVKIEHVGGYGLYMPFNIIGWMFVSLLIGLGLWQIGKTGKILFSQFHCLCWIGFGLMCLPLLYPNNEYADFAVMRLLGLSGGLLLFLSFQQYQFNREERYWFLYVILGSVLIQ
;
A
#
# COMPACT_ATOMS: atom_id res chain seq x y z
N MET A 1 6.68 20.64 20.50
CA MET A 1 6.21 20.01 19.25
C MET A 1 7.01 18.74 18.89
N ILE A 2 8.34 18.77 18.85
CA ILE A 2 9.19 17.59 18.51
C ILE A 2 9.03 16.42 19.51
N LYS A 3 8.87 16.69 20.81
CA LYS A 3 8.68 15.65 21.85
C LYS A 3 7.34 14.90 21.77
N PHE A 4 6.28 15.50 21.21
CA PHE A 4 4.96 14.86 21.12
C PHE A 4 4.93 13.78 20.04
N ILE A 5 5.59 14.04 18.90
CA ILE A 5 5.78 13.06 17.81
C ILE A 5 6.65 11.89 18.27
N GLN A 6 7.54 12.11 19.25
CA GLN A 6 8.39 11.08 19.82
C GLN A 6 7.65 10.09 20.73
N GLN A 7 6.46 10.45 21.24
CA GLN A 7 5.66 9.60 22.14
C GLN A 7 4.66 8.70 21.41
N VAL A 8 4.30 8.99 20.16
CA VAL A 8 3.34 8.16 19.43
C VAL A 8 4.06 7.00 18.74
N ASP A 9 3.69 5.77 19.11
CA ASP A 9 4.22 4.55 18.50
C ASP A 9 3.82 4.48 17.01
N SER A 10 4.83 4.35 16.13
CA SER A 10 4.66 4.27 14.67
C SER A 10 3.75 3.11 14.27
N ARG A 11 3.77 2.02 15.05
CA ARG A 11 2.87 0.88 14.88
C ARG A 11 1.40 1.26 15.05
N THR A 12 1.10 2.05 16.08
CA THR A 12 -0.27 2.52 16.35
C THR A 12 -0.73 3.49 15.28
N MET A 13 0.15 4.40 14.83
CA MET A 13 -0.13 5.28 13.69
C MET A 13 -0.49 4.48 12.44
N PHE A 14 0.28 3.43 12.13
CA PHE A 14 0.02 2.58 10.96
C PHE A 14 -1.37 1.96 11.00
N LYS A 15 -1.77 1.39 12.14
CA LYS A 15 -3.12 0.83 12.34
C LYS A 15 -4.21 1.89 12.17
N VAL A 16 -4.05 3.05 12.79
CA VAL A 16 -5.05 4.13 12.73
C VAL A 16 -5.20 4.64 11.30
N VAL A 17 -4.10 4.92 10.60
CA VAL A 17 -4.15 5.35 9.18
C VAL A 17 -4.84 4.30 8.31
N PHE A 18 -4.53 3.02 8.52
CA PHE A 18 -5.19 1.93 7.80
C PHE A 18 -6.69 1.88 8.08
N ALA A 19 -7.11 1.96 9.34
CA ALA A 19 -8.53 1.91 9.69
C ALA A 19 -9.31 3.13 9.18
N VAL A 20 -8.75 4.33 9.27
CA VAL A 20 -9.37 5.55 8.73
C VAL A 20 -9.53 5.43 7.22
N TYR A 21 -8.53 4.90 6.52
CA TYR A 21 -8.65 4.64 5.09
C TYR A 21 -9.79 3.66 4.80
N MET A 22 -9.78 2.49 5.44
CA MET A 22 -10.75 1.42 5.14
C MET A 22 -12.19 1.78 5.52
N LEU A 23 -12.41 2.43 6.67
CA LEU A 23 -13.76 2.69 7.20
C LEU A 23 -14.35 4.05 6.78
N ALA A 24 -13.54 4.96 6.27
CA ALA A 24 -14.00 6.28 5.84
C ALA A 24 -13.47 6.66 4.46
N GLY A 25 -12.15 6.67 4.27
CA GLY A 25 -11.52 7.13 3.03
C GLY A 25 -12.01 6.39 1.77
N MET A 26 -12.10 5.07 1.84
CA MET A 26 -12.60 4.20 0.77
C MET A 26 -14.05 4.49 0.35
N HIS A 27 -14.87 5.06 1.24
CA HIS A 27 -16.30 5.28 1.02
C HIS A 27 -16.61 6.70 0.51
N VAL A 28 -15.59 7.54 0.33
CA VAL A 28 -15.77 8.87 -0.27
C VAL A 28 -16.11 8.73 -1.75
N LYS A 29 -17.30 9.20 -2.13
CA LYS A 29 -17.75 9.20 -3.51
C LYS A 29 -17.19 10.43 -4.23
N ILE A 30 -16.46 10.19 -5.31
CA ILE A 30 -15.98 11.23 -6.23
C ILE A 30 -16.63 10.97 -7.58
N GLU A 31 -17.11 12.03 -8.23
CA GLU A 31 -17.71 11.94 -9.57
C GLU A 31 -16.70 11.37 -10.57
N HIS A 32 -17.20 10.48 -11.43
CA HIS A 32 -16.36 9.80 -12.40
C HIS A 32 -16.08 10.71 -13.60
N VAL A 33 -14.92 11.35 -13.62
CA VAL A 33 -14.53 12.31 -14.67
C VAL A 33 -13.85 11.65 -15.89
N GLY A 34 -13.88 10.32 -15.98
CA GLY A 34 -13.20 9.52 -17.01
C GLY A 34 -11.82 9.00 -16.55
N GLY A 35 -11.17 8.19 -17.39
CA GLY A 35 -9.85 7.61 -17.10
C GLY A 35 -9.85 6.10 -16.81
N TYR A 36 -8.66 5.56 -16.55
CA TYR A 36 -8.47 4.13 -16.26
C TYR A 36 -7.34 3.91 -15.23
N GLY A 37 -7.39 2.76 -14.54
CA GLY A 37 -6.35 2.37 -13.58
C GLY A 37 -6.15 3.42 -12.47
N LEU A 38 -4.90 3.74 -12.17
CA LEU A 38 -4.51 4.70 -11.12
C LEU A 38 -5.06 6.11 -11.33
N TYR A 39 -5.37 6.50 -12.56
CA TYR A 39 -5.85 7.84 -12.89
C TYR A 39 -7.30 8.08 -12.44
N MET A 40 -8.03 7.03 -12.07
CA MET A 40 -9.42 7.17 -11.65
C MET A 40 -9.53 8.04 -10.37
N PRO A 41 -10.41 9.06 -10.33
CA PRO A 41 -10.41 10.08 -9.27
C PRO A 41 -10.49 9.55 -7.83
N PHE A 42 -11.25 8.47 -7.59
CA PHE A 42 -11.33 7.87 -6.26
C PHE A 42 -10.03 7.22 -5.80
N ASN A 43 -9.15 6.82 -6.72
CA ASN A 43 -7.84 6.27 -6.37
C ASN A 43 -6.93 7.32 -5.72
N ILE A 44 -7.16 8.62 -5.94
CA ILE A 44 -6.38 9.70 -5.31
C ILE A 44 -6.43 9.55 -3.78
N ILE A 45 -7.62 9.32 -3.22
CA ILE A 45 -7.78 9.09 -1.79
C ILE A 45 -7.03 7.82 -1.36
N GLY A 46 -7.22 6.71 -2.09
CA GLY A 46 -6.48 5.48 -1.84
C GLY A 46 -4.97 5.68 -1.78
N TRP A 47 -4.39 6.34 -2.79
CA TRP A 47 -2.95 6.57 -2.86
C TRP A 47 -2.44 7.56 -1.83
N MET A 48 -3.22 8.57 -1.41
CA MET A 48 -2.83 9.40 -0.27
C MET A 48 -2.60 8.56 0.99
N PHE A 49 -3.53 7.65 1.32
CA PHE A 49 -3.37 6.78 2.49
C PHE A 49 -2.30 5.71 2.30
N VAL A 50 -2.21 5.08 1.12
CA VAL A 50 -1.18 4.08 0.81
C VAL A 50 0.22 4.70 0.91
N SER A 51 0.43 5.92 0.38
CA SER A 51 1.71 6.62 0.51
C SER A 51 2.08 6.94 1.97
N LEU A 52 1.09 7.28 2.82
CA LEU A 52 1.33 7.46 4.26
C LEU A 52 1.75 6.14 4.93
N LEU A 53 1.07 5.04 4.63
CA LEU A 53 1.42 3.72 5.17
C LEU A 53 2.83 3.29 4.72
N ILE A 54 3.18 3.53 3.46
CA ILE A 54 4.54 3.29 2.95
C ILE A 54 5.55 4.15 3.71
N GLY A 55 5.28 5.44 3.87
CA GLY A 55 6.14 6.37 4.62
C GLY A 55 6.36 5.93 6.07
N LEU A 56 5.33 5.44 6.75
CA LEU A 56 5.44 4.88 8.10
C LEU A 56 6.31 3.62 8.14
N GLY A 57 6.17 2.71 7.17
CA GLY A 57 7.03 1.55 7.02
C GLY A 57 8.49 1.92 6.80
N LEU A 58 8.77 2.90 5.93
CA LEU A 58 10.12 3.43 5.70
C LEU A 58 10.67 4.12 6.96
N TRP A 59 9.84 4.83 7.71
CA TRP A 59 10.25 5.41 8.99
C TRP A 59 10.63 4.32 9.99
N GLN A 60 9.90 3.21 10.04
CA GLN A 60 10.23 2.07 10.89
C GLN A 60 11.57 1.41 10.49
N ILE A 61 11.86 1.33 9.19
CA ILE A 61 13.18 0.90 8.70
C ILE A 61 14.27 1.85 9.20
N GLY A 62 14.06 3.16 9.06
CA GLY A 62 15.02 4.17 9.53
C GLY A 62 15.25 4.12 11.03
N LYS A 63 14.21 3.82 11.84
CA LYS A 63 14.32 3.67 13.29
C LYS A 63 15.05 2.39 13.72
N THR A 64 14.83 1.27 13.02
CA THR A 64 15.37 -0.04 13.41
C THR A 64 16.72 -0.34 12.76
N GLY A 65 17.06 0.36 11.67
CA GLY A 65 18.24 0.09 10.85
C GLY A 65 18.19 -1.26 10.14
N LYS A 66 17.02 -1.90 10.09
CA LYS A 66 16.83 -3.24 9.53
C LYS A 66 15.68 -3.22 8.55
N ILE A 67 15.85 -3.97 7.46
CA ILE A 67 14.78 -4.24 6.51
C ILE A 67 14.34 -5.68 6.74
N LEU A 68 13.08 -5.84 7.14
CA LEU A 68 12.49 -7.17 7.29
C LEU A 68 11.90 -7.59 5.96
N PHE A 69 12.35 -8.74 5.46
CA PHE A 69 12.01 -9.26 4.15
C PHE A 69 11.67 -10.74 4.26
N SER A 70 10.55 -11.17 3.70
CA SER A 70 10.20 -12.60 3.64
C SER A 70 10.64 -13.24 2.33
N GLN A 71 10.85 -14.56 2.34
CA GLN A 71 11.12 -15.33 1.12
C GLN A 71 10.03 -15.11 0.07
N PHE A 72 8.77 -15.06 0.50
CA PHE A 72 7.64 -14.75 -0.38
C PHE A 72 7.77 -13.36 -1.02
N HIS A 73 8.21 -12.34 -0.27
CA HIS A 73 8.43 -11.00 -0.80
C HIS A 73 9.54 -10.98 -1.87
N CYS A 74 10.63 -11.75 -1.70
CA CYS A 74 11.65 -11.94 -2.74
C CYS A 74 11.04 -12.53 -4.03
N LEU A 75 10.21 -13.57 -3.90
CA LEU A 75 9.55 -14.20 -5.05
C LEU A 75 8.60 -13.21 -5.75
N CYS A 76 7.91 -12.35 -5.00
CA CYS A 76 7.09 -11.30 -5.58
C CYS A 76 7.89 -10.32 -6.44
N TRP A 77 9.11 -9.94 -6.04
CA TRP A 77 9.99 -9.09 -6.86
C TRP A 77 10.47 -9.78 -8.13
N ILE A 78 10.78 -11.09 -8.05
CA ILE A 78 11.11 -11.88 -9.24
C ILE A 78 9.90 -11.91 -10.19
N GLY A 79 8.70 -12.19 -9.68
CA GLY A 79 7.46 -12.15 -10.45
C GLY A 79 7.20 -10.79 -11.09
N PHE A 80 7.39 -9.71 -10.34
CA PHE A 80 7.31 -8.34 -10.85
C PHE A 80 8.29 -8.10 -12.00
N GLY A 81 9.55 -8.53 -11.86
CA GLY A 81 10.55 -8.46 -12.91
C GLY A 81 10.13 -9.22 -14.17
N LEU A 82 9.59 -10.44 -14.02
CA LEU A 82 9.06 -11.22 -15.13
C LEU A 82 7.89 -10.53 -15.83
N MET A 83 6.99 -9.89 -15.07
CA MET A 83 5.87 -9.12 -15.62
C MET A 83 6.31 -7.86 -16.36
N CYS A 84 7.50 -7.33 -16.07
CA CYS A 84 8.09 -6.20 -16.80
C CYS A 84 8.80 -6.61 -18.09
N LEU A 85 9.15 -7.89 -18.29
CA LEU A 85 9.86 -8.36 -19.50
C LEU A 85 9.16 -7.99 -20.82
N PRO A 86 7.83 -8.15 -20.97
CA PRO A 86 7.15 -7.83 -22.23
C PRO A 86 7.25 -6.34 -22.62
N LEU A 87 7.54 -5.44 -21.67
CA LEU A 87 7.72 -4.02 -21.96
C LEU A 87 8.99 -3.73 -22.77
N LEU A 88 9.96 -4.64 -22.74
CA LEU A 88 11.23 -4.48 -23.47
C LEU A 88 11.11 -4.92 -24.94
N TYR A 89 9.97 -5.46 -25.36
CA TYR A 89 9.79 -5.96 -26.71
C TYR A 89 9.52 -4.81 -27.70
N PRO A 90 10.23 -4.77 -28.85
CA PRO A 90 10.14 -3.65 -29.79
C PRO A 90 8.76 -3.51 -30.47
N ASN A 91 7.94 -4.57 -30.50
CA ASN A 91 6.59 -4.57 -31.09
C ASN A 91 5.46 -4.43 -30.06
N ASN A 92 5.69 -3.73 -28.95
CA ASN A 92 4.69 -3.58 -27.90
C ASN A 92 3.90 -2.27 -28.03
N GLU A 93 3.03 -2.18 -29.05
CA GLU A 93 2.17 -1.01 -29.31
C GLU A 93 1.21 -0.66 -28.17
N TYR A 94 0.95 -1.61 -27.26
CA TYR A 94 -0.01 -1.46 -26.16
C TYR A 94 0.66 -1.40 -24.77
N ALA A 95 1.97 -1.18 -24.71
CA ALA A 95 2.74 -1.13 -23.46
C ALA A 95 2.17 -0.11 -22.46
N ASP A 96 1.67 1.03 -22.95
CA ASP A 96 1.13 2.13 -22.14
C ASP A 96 -0.07 1.72 -21.28
N PHE A 97 -0.86 0.73 -21.72
CA PHE A 97 -1.98 0.23 -20.92
C PHE A 97 -1.51 -0.58 -19.70
N ALA A 98 -0.30 -1.11 -19.72
CA ALA A 98 0.26 -1.90 -18.63
C ALA A 98 0.87 -1.02 -17.53
N VAL A 99 1.33 0.19 -17.88
CA VAL A 99 2.08 1.09 -16.97
C VAL A 99 1.31 1.35 -15.66
N MET A 100 0.04 1.74 -15.77
CA MET A 100 -0.79 2.03 -14.59
C MET A 100 -0.97 0.80 -13.68
N ARG A 101 -1.02 -0.40 -14.26
CA ARG A 101 -1.14 -1.65 -13.49
C ARG A 101 0.18 -2.02 -12.81
N LEU A 102 1.30 -1.83 -13.49
CA LEU A 102 2.63 -2.09 -12.94
C LEU A 102 2.99 -1.11 -11.83
N LEU A 103 2.61 0.17 -11.96
CA LEU A 103 2.73 1.15 -10.89
C LEU A 103 1.85 0.81 -9.69
N GLY A 104 0.62 0.34 -9.94
CA GLY A 104 -0.25 -0.15 -8.86
C GLY A 104 0.35 -1.36 -8.14
N LEU A 105 0.90 -2.31 -8.90
CA LEU A 105 1.55 -3.51 -8.37
C LEU A 105 2.81 -3.15 -7.56
N SER A 106 3.67 -2.25 -8.06
CA SER A 106 4.87 -1.81 -7.34
C SER A 106 4.50 -1.09 -6.04
N GLY A 107 3.46 -0.25 -6.06
CA GLY A 107 2.94 0.36 -4.84
C GLY A 107 2.37 -0.67 -3.85
N GLY A 108 1.70 -1.71 -4.35
CA GLY A 108 1.26 -2.85 -3.54
C GLY A 108 2.43 -3.61 -2.90
N LEU A 109 3.53 -3.83 -3.63
CA LEU A 109 4.75 -4.43 -3.08
C LEU A 109 5.37 -3.56 -1.99
N LEU A 110 5.46 -2.25 -2.21
CA LEU A 110 5.98 -1.32 -1.19
C LEU A 110 5.07 -1.28 0.06
N LEU A 111 3.76 -1.30 -0.13
CA LEU A 111 2.81 -1.39 0.98
C LEU A 111 3.00 -2.71 1.75
N PHE A 112 3.14 -3.83 1.04
CA PHE A 112 3.40 -5.12 1.67
C PHE A 112 4.72 -5.15 2.43
N LEU A 113 5.78 -4.55 1.89
CA LEU A 113 7.06 -4.38 2.58
C LEU A 113 6.84 -3.60 3.89
N SER A 114 6.03 -2.55 3.85
CA SER A 114 5.73 -1.70 5.01
C SER A 114 5.02 -2.47 6.12
N PHE A 115 4.06 -3.33 5.79
CA PHE A 115 3.43 -4.24 6.75
C PHE A 115 4.45 -5.18 7.43
N GLN A 116 5.46 -5.67 6.69
CA GLN A 116 6.47 -6.58 7.24
C GLN A 116 7.35 -5.92 8.30
N GLN A 117 7.59 -4.61 8.21
CA GLN A 117 8.49 -3.89 9.12
C GLN A 117 8.00 -3.89 10.58
N TYR A 118 6.70 -4.06 10.80
CA TYR A 118 6.11 -4.07 12.14
C TYR A 118 5.94 -5.45 12.75
N GLN A 119 6.16 -6.55 12.01
CA GLN A 119 6.01 -7.92 12.53
C GLN A 119 4.72 -8.11 13.37
N PHE A 120 3.57 -7.68 12.83
CA PHE A 120 2.30 -7.77 13.56
C PHE A 120 2.02 -9.20 14.03
N ASN A 121 1.60 -9.32 15.28
CA ASN A 121 1.25 -10.60 15.88
C ASN A 121 -0.08 -11.14 15.30
N ARG A 122 -0.51 -12.33 15.73
CA ARG A 122 -1.73 -12.96 15.21
C ARG A 122 -2.98 -12.11 15.47
N GLU A 123 -3.11 -11.55 16.67
CA GLU A 123 -4.26 -10.73 17.05
C GLU A 123 -4.34 -9.44 16.25
N GLU A 124 -3.21 -8.76 16.04
CA GLU A 124 -3.12 -7.55 15.23
C GLU A 124 -3.46 -7.84 13.76
N ARG A 125 -3.05 -8.99 13.22
CA ARG A 125 -3.45 -9.41 11.87
C ARG A 125 -4.95 -9.64 11.78
N TYR A 126 -5.56 -10.29 12.77
CA TYR A 126 -7.02 -10.41 12.82
C TYR A 126 -7.70 -9.06 12.94
N TRP A 127 -7.14 -8.12 13.70
CA TRP A 127 -7.66 -6.76 13.77
C TRP A 127 -7.70 -6.09 12.39
N PHE A 128 -6.63 -6.20 11.58
CA PHE A 128 -6.64 -5.70 10.20
C PHE A 128 -7.72 -6.37 9.35
N LEU A 129 -7.90 -7.69 9.48
CA LEU A 129 -8.93 -8.44 8.75
C LEU A 129 -10.34 -8.03 9.18
N TYR A 130 -10.59 -7.76 10.47
CA TYR A 130 -11.87 -7.25 10.96
C TYR A 130 -12.16 -5.84 10.49
N VAL A 131 -11.14 -4.97 10.39
CA VAL A 131 -11.27 -3.64 9.79
C VAL A 131 -11.64 -3.74 8.31
N ILE A 132 -11.02 -4.66 7.57
CA ILE A 132 -11.39 -4.92 6.16
C ILE A 132 -12.84 -5.43 6.08
N LEU A 133 -13.22 -6.38 6.94
CA LEU A 133 -14.60 -6.88 7.00
C LEU A 133 -15.59 -5.76 7.29
N GLY A 134 -15.28 -4.88 8.24
CA GLY A 134 -16.10 -3.71 8.57
C GLY A 134 -16.27 -2.76 7.38
N SER A 135 -15.21 -2.52 6.61
CA SER A 135 -15.28 -1.73 5.38
C SER A 135 -16.24 -2.34 4.35
N VAL A 136 -16.18 -3.67 4.14
CA VAL A 136 -17.10 -4.37 3.24
C VAL A 136 -18.57 -4.22 3.67
N LEU A 137 -18.84 -4.15 4.98
CA LEU A 137 -20.21 -3.97 5.49
C LEU A 137 -20.76 -2.54 5.30
N ILE A 138 -19.89 -1.54 5.15
CA ILE A 138 -20.28 -0.15 4.91
C ILE A 138 -20.60 0.10 3.43
N GLN A 139 -19.97 -0.66 2.54
CA GLN A 139 -20.09 -0.54 1.08
C GLN A 139 -21.54 -0.63 0.59
#